data_AF-A0A821XFB5-F1
#
_entry.id   AF-A0A821XFB5-F1
#
_cell.length_a   1.000
_cell.length_b   1.000
_cell.length_c   1.000
_cell.angle_alpha   90.00
_cell.angle_beta   90.00
_cell.angle_gamma   90.00
#
_symmetry.space_group_name_H-M   'P 1'
#
loop_
_entity.id
_entity.type
_entity.pdbx_description
1 polymer ?
#
loop_
_entity_poly.entity_id
_entity_poly.type
_entity_poly.pdbx_seq_one_letter_code
_entity_poly.pdbx_strand_id
1 'polypeptide(L)'
;TATAFSRSPSLVWEFYHYRRELVRTKQPNKAHIALAEAEANFEKKGKRFNVITQNVDGLHRRAGTKNLIEMHGHLHYTYIFVKHNY
;
A
#
# COMPACT_ATOMS: atom_id res chain seq x y z
N THR A 1 -6.48 1.37 -15.36
CA THR A 1 -5.34 1.70 -16.23
C THR A 1 -5.29 3.19 -16.48
N ALA A 2 -4.18 3.73 -16.99
CA ALA A 2 -4.10 5.15 -17.37
C ALA A 2 -5.18 5.53 -18.39
N THR A 3 -5.40 4.69 -19.41
CA THR A 3 -6.45 4.90 -20.41
C THR A 3 -7.85 4.98 -19.81
N ALA A 4 -8.19 4.11 -18.84
CA ALA A 4 -9.48 4.17 -18.16
C ALA A 4 -9.65 5.47 -17.37
N PHE A 5 -8.59 5.92 -16.68
CA PHE A 5 -8.60 7.19 -15.94
C PHE A 5 -8.77 8.39 -16.86
N SER A 6 -8.09 8.42 -18.01
CA SER A 6 -8.27 9.48 -19.00
C SER A 6 -9.66 9.49 -19.64
N ARG A 7 -10.31 8.32 -19.80
CA ARG A 7 -11.66 8.21 -20.37
C ARG A 7 -12.75 8.61 -19.39
N SER A 8 -12.67 8.17 -18.14
CA SER A 8 -13.63 8.52 -17.09
C SER A 8 -12.93 8.55 -15.72
N PRO A 9 -12.39 9.72 -15.33
CA PRO A 9 -11.66 9.83 -14.06
C PRO A 9 -12.59 9.62 -12.87
N SER A 10 -13.85 10.09 -12.93
CA SER A 10 -14.85 9.90 -11.86
C SER A 10 -15.09 8.42 -11.57
N LEU A 11 -15.30 7.59 -12.60
CA LEU A 11 -15.53 6.14 -12.39
C LEU A 11 -14.31 5.45 -11.76
N VAL A 12 -13.10 5.81 -12.19
CA VAL A 12 -11.87 5.25 -11.60
C VAL A 12 -11.70 5.73 -10.16
N TRP A 13 -12.04 6.98 -9.86
CA TRP A 13 -12.04 7.52 -8.50
C TRP A 13 -13.04 6.81 -7.59
N GLU A 14 -14.26 6.56 -8.06
CA GLU A 14 -15.28 5.80 -7.34
C GLU A 14 -14.82 4.38 -7.04
N PHE A 15 -14.22 3.70 -8.02
CA PHE A 15 -13.62 2.38 -7.83
C PHE A 15 -12.57 2.38 -6.72
N TYR A 16 -11.65 3.34 -6.73
CA TYR A 16 -10.63 3.45 -5.68
C TYR A 16 -11.22 3.89 -4.33
N HIS A 17 -12.26 4.72 -4.33
CA HIS A 17 -12.97 5.12 -3.11
C HIS A 17 -13.64 3.93 -2.45
N TYR A 18 -14.38 3.11 -3.21
CA TYR A 18 -14.97 1.87 -2.73
C TYR A 18 -13.92 0.95 -2.09
N ARG A 19 -12.75 0.79 -2.73
CA ARG A 19 -11.66 -0.01 -2.19
C ARG A 19 -11.07 0.56 -0.90
N ARG A 20 -10.93 1.89 -0.79
CA ARG A 20 -10.50 2.54 0.45
C ARG A 20 -11.47 2.24 1.59
N GLU A 21 -12.77 2.35 1.37
CA GLU A 21 -13.79 2.01 2.38
C GLU A 21 -13.77 0.53 2.75
N LEU A 22 -13.61 -0.36 1.76
CA LEU A 22 -13.53 -1.80 2.01
C LEU A 22 -12.31 -2.16 2.87
N VAL A 23 -11.13 -1.61 2.56
CA VAL A 23 -9.89 -1.88 3.29
C VAL A 23 -9.90 -1.27 4.69
N ARG A 24 -10.58 -0.13 4.87
CA ARG A 24 -10.68 0.57 6.17
C ARG A 24 -11.16 -0.34 7.30
N THR A 25 -12.03 -1.31 7.00
CA THR A 25 -12.59 -2.25 8.00
C THR A 25 -11.80 -3.55 8.13
N LYS A 26 -10.80 -3.79 7.28
CA LYS A 26 -9.97 -5.00 7.36
C LYS A 26 -8.90 -4.83 8.43
N GLN A 27 -8.40 -5.94 8.95
CA GLN A 27 -7.28 -6.00 9.90
C GLN A 27 -6.14 -6.84 9.32
N PRO A 28 -4.89 -6.61 9.75
CA PRO A 28 -3.80 -7.50 9.39
C PRO A 28 -4.12 -8.93 9.87
N ASN A 29 -3.82 -9.91 9.03
CA ASN A 29 -3.93 -11.32 9.40
C ASN A 29 -2.62 -11.85 10.02
N LYS A 30 -2.64 -13.11 10.48
CA LYS A 30 -1.48 -13.77 11.10
C LYS A 30 -0.21 -13.72 10.25
N ALA A 31 -0.31 -13.77 8.92
CA ALA A 31 0.86 -13.71 8.05
C ALA A 31 1.52 -12.32 8.06
N HIS A 32 0.74 -11.24 8.08
CA HIS A 32 1.28 -9.89 8.18
C HIS A 32 2.00 -9.68 9.53
N ILE A 33 1.39 -10.16 10.62
CA ILE A 33 1.97 -10.07 11.97
C ILE A 33 3.28 -10.87 12.04
N ALA A 34 3.28 -12.11 11.55
CA ALA A 34 4.47 -12.96 11.55
C ALA A 34 5.64 -12.32 10.78
N LEU A 35 5.38 -11.61 9.68
CA LEU A 35 6.41 -10.90 8.92
C LEU A 35 6.97 -9.70 9.69
N ALA A 36 6.12 -8.93 10.39
CA ALA A 36 6.58 -7.83 11.25
C ALA A 36 7.39 -8.33 12.44
N GLU A 37 6.99 -9.44 13.06
CA GLU A 37 7.74 -10.09 14.13
C GLU A 37 9.08 -10.66 13.65
N ALA A 38 9.09 -11.29 12.48
CA ALA A 38 10.31 -11.77 11.84
C ALA A 38 11.27 -10.61 11.63
N GLU A 39 10.81 -9.52 11.03
CA GLU A 39 11.62 -8.31 10.82
C GLU A 39 12.28 -7.84 12.12
N ALA A 40 11.51 -7.65 13.19
CA ALA A 40 12.04 -7.22 14.49
C ALA A 40 13.06 -8.22 15.08
N ASN A 41 12.85 -9.52 14.88
CA ASN A 41 13.77 -10.56 15.34
C ASN A 41 15.07 -10.61 14.54
N PHE A 42 15.04 -10.32 13.24
CA PHE A 42 16.25 -10.20 12.42
C PHE A 42 17.04 -8.93 12.80
N GLU A 43 16.36 -7.81 13.04
CA GLU A 43 16.98 -6.54 13.46
C GLU A 43 17.76 -6.70 14.77
N LYS A 44 17.18 -7.38 15.78
CA LYS A 44 17.86 -7.70 17.05
C LYS A 44 19.15 -8.53 16.88
N LYS A 45 19.26 -9.27 15.77
CA LYS A 45 20.43 -10.09 15.43
C LYS A 45 21.43 -9.34 14.54
N GLY A 46 21.24 -8.04 14.34
CA GLY A 46 22.05 -7.22 13.43
C GLY A 46 21.86 -7.59 11.96
N LYS A 47 20.75 -8.24 11.60
CA LYS A 47 20.44 -8.66 10.23
C LYS A 47 19.32 -7.82 9.66
N ARG A 48 19.41 -7.51 8.36
CA ARG A 48 18.36 -6.80 7.64
C ARG A 48 17.29 -7.76 7.12
N PHE A 49 16.04 -7.37 7.26
CA PHE A 49 14.88 -8.05 6.69
C PHE A 49 13.99 -6.99 6.05
N ASN A 50 13.61 -7.17 4.78
CA ASN A 50 12.71 -6.24 4.08
C ASN A 50 11.47 -6.99 3.60
N VAL A 51 10.31 -6.37 3.70
CA VAL A 51 9.09 -6.82 3.04
C VAL A 51 8.92 -6.00 1.76
N ILE A 52 8.85 -6.68 0.62
CA ILE A 52 8.54 -6.06 -0.66
C ILE A 52 7.14 -6.54 -1.05
N THR A 53 6.20 -5.61 -1.21
CA THR A 53 4.80 -5.93 -1.49
C THR A 53 4.30 -5.28 -2.77
N GLN A 54 3.45 -6.02 -3.48
CA GLN A 54 2.65 -5.52 -4.60
C GLN A 54 1.31 -4.96 -4.12
N ASN A 55 0.94 -5.21 -2.86
CA ASN A 55 -0.32 -4.77 -2.30
C ASN A 55 -0.30 -3.26 -2.07
N VAL A 56 -1.48 -2.65 -2.17
CA VAL A 56 -1.71 -1.21 -1.99
C VAL A 56 -2.60 -0.91 -0.77
N ASP A 57 -2.89 -1.94 0.04
CA ASP A 57 -3.89 -1.93 1.12
C ASP A 57 -3.36 -1.41 2.47
N GLY A 58 -2.05 -1.27 2.63
CA GLY A 58 -1.43 -0.81 3.87
C GLY A 58 -1.49 -1.82 5.03
N LEU A 59 -1.89 -3.08 4.81
CA LEU A 59 -2.04 -4.06 5.87
C LEU A 59 -0.69 -4.40 6.55
N HIS A 60 0.41 -4.46 5.80
CA HIS A 60 1.76 -4.64 6.35
C HIS A 60 2.17 -3.50 7.28
N ARG A 61 1.90 -2.25 6.90
CA ARG A 61 2.20 -1.08 7.72
C ARG A 61 1.44 -1.12 9.03
N ARG A 62 0.14 -1.46 8.98
CA ARG A 62 -0.69 -1.60 10.19
C ARG A 62 -0.31 -2.82 11.05
N ALA A 63 0.30 -3.85 10.46
CA ALA A 63 0.87 -4.97 11.20
C ALA A 63 2.16 -4.59 11.96
N GLY A 64 2.74 -3.43 11.69
CA GLY A 64 3.96 -2.95 12.32
C GLY A 64 5.24 -3.23 11.53
N THR A 65 5.15 -3.70 10.28
CA THR A 65 6.33 -3.83 9.40
C THR A 65 6.95 -2.45 9.14
N LYS A 66 8.25 -2.28 9.39
CA LYS A 66 8.95 -0.98 9.27
C LYS A 66 9.74 -0.88 7.96
N ASN A 67 10.49 -1.93 7.61
CA ASN A 67 11.29 -2.06 6.40
C ASN A 67 10.41 -2.57 5.24
N LEU A 68 9.48 -1.72 4.82
CA LEU A 68 8.45 -2.03 3.81
C LEU A 68 8.71 -1.26 2.50
N ILE A 69 8.70 -1.97 1.38
CA ILE A 69 8.74 -1.41 0.03
C ILE A 69 7.40 -1.70 -0.67
N GLU A 70 6.65 -0.65 -0.96
CA GLU A 70 5.32 -0.71 -1.60
C GLU A 70 5.46 -0.40 -3.10
N MET A 71 5.64 -1.44 -3.92
CA MET A 71 6.06 -1.27 -5.33
C MET A 71 4.99 -0.63 -6.21
N HIS A 72 3.71 -0.71 -5.83
CA HIS A 72 2.58 -0.17 -6.57
C HIS A 72 1.94 1.05 -5.90
N GLY A 73 2.62 1.64 -4.92
CA GLY A 73 2.12 2.74 -4.11
C GLY A 73 1.11 2.29 -3.05
N HIS A 74 0.23 3.20 -2.63
CA HIS A 74 -0.65 3.02 -1.49
C HIS A 74 -2.01 3.68 -1.74
N LEU A 75 -3.12 3.00 -1.41
CA LEU A 75 -4.49 3.46 -1.70
C LEU A 75 -4.86 4.82 -1.08
N HIS A 76 -4.17 5.19 0.00
CA HIS A 76 -4.41 6.45 0.73
C HIS A 76 -3.51 7.60 0.30
N TYR A 77 -2.61 7.40 -0.66
CA TYR A 77 -1.76 8.46 -1.19
C TYR A 77 -2.31 8.93 -2.54
N THR A 78 -2.33 10.25 -2.73
CA THR A 78 -2.80 10.89 -3.95
C THR A 78 -1.70 11.77 -4.53
N TYR A 79 -1.55 11.72 -5.84
CA TYR A 79 -0.62 12.57 -6.57
C TYR A 79 -1.42 13.54 -7.44
N ILE A 80 -1.02 14.81 -7.43
CA ILE A 80 -1.61 15.83 -8.28
C ILE A 80 -0.82 15.86 -9.59
N PHE A 81 -1.50 15.61 -10.70
CA PHE A 81 -0.92 15.77 -12.02
C PHE A 81 -1.28 17.17 -12.55
N VAL A 82 -0.34 18.10 -12.45
CA VAL A 82 -0.48 19.41 -13.09
C VAL A 82 0.05 19.29 -14.52
N LYS A 83 -0.84 19.32 -15.52
CA LYS A 83 -0.42 19.45 -16.93
C LYS A 83 0.28 20.80 -17.08
N HIS A 84 1.60 20.77 -17.27
CA HIS A 84 2.30 21.93 -17.81
C HIS A 84 2.02 21.95 -19.31
N ASN A 85 1.20 22.91 -19.74
CA ASN A 85 1.04 23.23 -21.16
C ASN A 85 2.23 24.11 -21.54
N TYR A 86 3.25 23.52 -22.17
CA TYR A 86 4.22 24.24 -23.01
C TYR A 86 3.79 24.09 -24.46
#